data_AF-A0A957YRV7-F1
#
_entry.id   AF-A0A957YRV7-F1
#
_cell.length_a   1.000
_cell.length_b   1.000
_cell.length_c   1.000
_cell.angle_alpha   90.00
_cell.angle_beta   90.00
_cell.angle_gamma   90.00
#
_symmetry.space_group_name_H-M   'P 1'
#
loop_
_entity.id
_entity.type
_entity.pdbx_description
1 polymer ?
#
loop_
_entity_poly.entity_id
_entity_poly.type
_entity_poly.pdbx_seq_one_letter_code
_entity_poly.pdbx_strand_id
1 'polypeptide(L)'
;EGDYVNHSCNPNAGLSGQIGLVAMRDIQIGEEVCFDYAMSDTMPYDEFECVCGAPTCRGKVSGNDWMRPELQKRYAGFFAPHVQRKIDVMKAERRAFERAMRNAKTGAHAKPVAATLYK
;
A
#
# COMPACT_ATOMS: atom_id res chain seq x y z
N GLU A 1 7.58 11.62 -16.32
CA GLU A 1 7.10 12.93 -15.85
C GLU A 1 5.62 12.99 -16.12
N GLY A 2 4.85 12.90 -15.03
CA GLY A 2 3.39 12.96 -14.99
C GLY A 2 2.95 14.26 -14.32
N ASP A 3 3.77 15.30 -14.47
CA ASP A 3 3.83 16.52 -13.65
C ASP A 3 2.57 17.41 -13.77
N TYR A 4 1.57 16.93 -14.51
CA TYR A 4 0.30 17.60 -14.76
C TYR A 4 -0.92 16.78 -14.36
N VAL A 5 -0.75 15.60 -13.73
CA VAL A 5 -1.86 14.77 -13.27
C VAL A 5 -2.06 14.98 -11.79
N ASN A 6 -3.18 15.61 -11.44
CA ASN A 6 -3.47 15.97 -10.06
C ASN A 6 -3.87 14.78 -9.20
N HIS A 7 -3.75 15.01 -7.90
CA HIS A 7 -4.24 14.12 -6.86
C HIS A 7 -5.76 14.14 -6.75
N SER A 8 -6.38 12.97 -6.58
CA SER A 8 -7.72 12.85 -5.98
C SER A 8 -7.80 11.68 -5.00
N CYS A 9 -8.48 11.87 -3.87
CA CYS A 9 -8.79 10.78 -2.91
C CYS A 9 -9.88 9.83 -3.43
N ASN A 10 -10.56 10.18 -4.53
CA ASN A 10 -11.48 9.33 -5.28
C ASN A 10 -11.13 9.43 -6.78
N PRO A 11 -10.00 8.83 -7.20
CA PRO A 11 -9.45 8.99 -8.54
C PRO A 11 -10.26 8.22 -9.60
N ASN A 12 -9.98 8.51 -10.86
CA ASN A 12 -10.49 7.77 -12.01
C ASN A 12 -9.38 7.03 -12.80
N ALA A 13 -8.12 7.30 -12.46
CA ALA A 13 -6.96 6.63 -13.04
C ALA A 13 -6.03 6.06 -11.95
N GLY A 14 -5.22 5.07 -12.36
CA GLY A 14 -4.23 4.41 -11.53
C GLY A 14 -3.01 4.00 -12.35
N LEU A 15 -1.98 3.46 -11.69
CA LEU A 15 -0.70 3.20 -12.33
C LEU A 15 -0.59 1.78 -12.88
N SER A 16 -0.03 1.65 -14.07
CA SER A 16 0.32 0.37 -14.71
C SER A 16 1.80 0.36 -15.08
N GLY A 17 2.56 -0.54 -14.46
CA GLY A 17 4.02 -0.55 -14.60
C GLY A 17 4.68 0.70 -14.02
N GLN A 18 5.82 1.11 -14.57
CA GLN A 18 6.61 2.20 -13.98
C GLN A 18 6.12 3.60 -14.34
N ILE A 19 5.48 3.76 -15.51
CA ILE A 19 5.15 5.08 -16.07
C ILE A 19 3.74 5.17 -16.66
N GLY A 20 3.01 4.05 -16.75
CA GLY A 20 1.70 4.04 -17.38
C GLY A 20 0.63 4.57 -16.43
N LEU A 21 -0.19 5.49 -16.91
CA LEU A 21 -1.44 5.89 -16.25
C LEU A 21 -2.60 5.28 -17.03
N VAL A 22 -3.46 4.54 -16.35
CA VAL A 22 -4.59 3.81 -16.95
C VAL A 22 -5.89 4.15 -16.25
N ALA A 23 -6.98 4.19 -17.00
CA ALA A 23 -8.31 4.39 -16.43
C ALA A 23 -8.71 3.19 -15.55
N MET A 24 -9.27 3.48 -14.38
CA MET A 24 -9.83 2.46 -13.45
C MET A 24 -11.33 2.22 -13.69
N ARG A 25 -11.97 3.13 -14.43
CA ARG A 25 -13.37 3.12 -14.84
C ARG A 25 -13.53 4.01 -16.08
N ASP A 26 -14.71 4.02 -16.67
CA ASP A 26 -15.03 4.97 -17.73
C ASP A 26 -14.91 6.42 -17.21
N ILE A 27 -14.33 7.29 -18.05
CA ILE A 27 -14.07 8.71 -17.77
C ILE A 27 -14.92 9.53 -18.72
N GLN A 28 -15.73 10.45 -18.18
CA GLN A 28 -16.63 11.27 -18.98
C GLN A 28 -15.88 12.43 -19.66
N ILE A 29 -16.42 12.95 -20.76
CA ILE A 29 -15.86 14.12 -21.44
C ILE A 29 -15.87 15.31 -20.47
N GLY A 30 -14.70 15.94 -20.31
CA GLY A 30 -14.52 17.08 -19.41
C GLY A 30 -14.25 16.69 -17.94
N GLU A 31 -14.28 15.40 -17.61
CA GLU A 31 -13.83 14.93 -16.29
C GLU A 31 -12.30 15.00 -16.22
N GLU A 32 -11.76 15.61 -15.15
CA GLU A 32 -10.32 15.68 -14.92
C GLU A 32 -9.75 14.28 -14.65
N VAL A 33 -8.65 13.93 -15.29
CA VAL A 33 -7.93 12.68 -15.02
C VAL A 33 -7.05 12.88 -13.79
N CYS A 34 -7.34 12.11 -12.73
CA CYS A 34 -6.61 12.18 -11.47
C CYS A 34 -6.28 10.77 -10.98
N PHE A 35 -5.17 10.64 -10.25
CA PHE A 35 -4.81 9.43 -9.51
C PHE A 35 -4.59 9.72 -8.03
N ASP A 36 -4.56 8.68 -7.21
CA ASP A 36 -4.23 8.83 -5.80
C ASP A 36 -2.71 8.67 -5.62
N TYR A 37 -2.06 9.69 -5.09
CA TYR A 37 -0.60 9.71 -4.89
C TYR A 37 -0.11 8.60 -3.94
N ALA A 38 -0.99 8.01 -3.14
CA ALA A 38 -0.67 6.78 -2.41
C ALA A 38 -0.24 5.62 -3.33
N MET A 39 -0.54 5.69 -4.63
CA MET A 39 -0.12 4.70 -5.64
C MET A 39 1.37 4.82 -6.02
N SER A 40 2.01 5.99 -5.80
CA SER A 40 3.40 6.27 -6.21
C SER A 40 4.31 6.72 -5.07
N ASP A 41 3.78 7.48 -4.10
CA ASP A 41 4.58 8.27 -3.19
C ASP A 41 4.78 7.52 -1.88
N THR A 42 6.04 7.47 -1.45
CA THR A 42 6.44 6.73 -0.25
C THR A 42 7.42 7.49 0.62
N MET A 43 7.61 8.78 0.32
CA MET A 43 8.60 9.64 0.95
C MET A 43 7.91 10.73 1.77
N PRO A 44 8.42 11.05 2.96
CA PRO A 44 7.75 11.94 3.91
C PRO A 44 7.79 13.42 3.53
N TYR A 45 8.48 13.80 2.46
CA TYR A 45 8.51 15.19 1.98
C TYR A 45 7.37 15.51 0.98
N ASP A 46 6.61 14.50 0.53
CA ASP A 46 5.53 14.66 -0.45
C ASP A 46 4.16 14.92 0.24
N GLU A 47 4.15 15.65 1.36
CA GLU A 47 2.92 15.93 2.12
C GLU A 47 2.30 17.29 1.75
N PHE A 48 0.97 17.34 1.65
CA PHE A 48 0.24 18.58 1.40
C PHE A 48 -1.22 18.51 1.91
N GLU A 49 -1.81 19.69 2.15
CA GLU A 49 -3.24 19.82 2.44
C GLU A 49 -4.05 19.59 1.15
N CYS A 50 -5.00 18.66 1.22
CA CYS A 50 -5.73 18.16 0.08
C CYS A 50 -7.07 18.86 -0.09
N VAL A 51 -7.24 19.48 -1.26
CA VAL A 51 -8.46 20.21 -1.65
C VAL A 51 -9.16 19.58 -2.86
N CYS A 52 -8.96 18.27 -3.10
CA CYS A 52 -9.48 17.57 -4.29
C CYS A 52 -11.02 17.50 -4.41
N GLY A 53 -11.77 17.93 -3.39
CA GLY A 53 -13.24 17.99 -3.43
C GLY A 53 -13.97 16.64 -3.34
N ALA A 54 -13.25 15.52 -3.30
CA ALA A 54 -13.87 14.19 -3.16
C ALA A 54 -14.65 14.07 -1.83
N PRO A 55 -15.84 13.42 -1.80
CA PRO A 55 -16.57 13.17 -0.55
C PRO A 55 -15.78 12.37 0.49
N THR A 56 -14.82 11.57 0.02
CA THR A 56 -13.89 10.81 0.87
C THR A 56 -12.50 11.44 0.91
N CYS A 57 -12.42 12.77 0.77
CA CYS A 57 -11.15 13.49 0.89
C CYS A 57 -10.51 13.22 2.25
N ARG A 58 -9.20 12.97 2.25
CA ARG A 58 -8.44 12.71 3.48
C ARG A 58 -8.09 13.99 4.24
N GLY A 59 -8.28 15.16 3.65
CA GLY A 59 -7.85 16.46 4.18
C GLY A 59 -6.35 16.69 4.05
N LYS A 60 -5.52 15.66 4.24
CA LYS A 60 -4.07 15.70 4.02
C LYS A 60 -3.60 14.46 3.27
N VAL A 61 -2.68 14.65 2.33
CA VAL A 61 -1.97 13.56 1.64
C VAL A 61 -0.59 13.43 2.26
N SER A 62 -0.12 12.20 2.44
CA SER A 62 1.23 11.94 2.97
C SER A 62 1.92 10.78 2.28
N GLY A 63 3.25 10.76 2.35
CA GLY A 63 4.08 9.64 1.90
C GLY A 63 3.90 8.34 2.68
N ASN A 64 3.02 8.32 3.70
CA ASN A 64 2.66 7.10 4.45
C ASN A 64 1.28 6.56 4.04
N ASP A 65 0.55 7.23 3.14
CA ASP A 65 -0.81 6.81 2.78
C ASP A 65 -0.85 5.41 2.14
N TRP A 66 0.20 5.00 1.42
CA TRP A 66 0.31 3.65 0.85
C TRP A 66 0.25 2.54 1.92
N MET A 67 0.52 2.84 3.19
CA MET A 67 0.45 1.88 4.31
C MET A 67 -0.99 1.59 4.76
N ARG A 68 -1.96 2.42 4.34
CA ARG A 68 -3.35 2.35 4.77
C ARG A 68 -4.08 1.14 4.16
N PRO A 69 -4.58 0.18 4.97
CA PRO A 69 -5.17 -1.06 4.46
C PRO A 69 -6.33 -0.85 3.49
N GLU A 70 -7.15 0.17 3.71
CA GLU A 70 -8.29 0.51 2.86
C GLU A 70 -7.86 1.00 1.47
N LEU A 71 -6.76 1.75 1.36
CA LEU A 71 -6.21 2.20 0.08
C LEU A 71 -5.53 1.04 -0.65
N GLN A 72 -4.80 0.19 0.09
CA GLN A 72 -4.21 -1.04 -0.47
C GLN A 72 -5.28 -1.96 -1.08
N LYS A 73 -6.46 -2.05 -0.45
CA LYS A 73 -7.58 -2.82 -0.98
C LYS A 73 -8.18 -2.15 -2.21
N ARG A 74 -8.42 -0.83 -2.13
CA ARG A 74 -9.08 -0.06 -3.20
C ARG A 74 -8.25 -0.02 -4.49
N TYR A 75 -6.93 0.09 -4.37
CA TYR A 75 -6.01 0.30 -5.49
C TYR A 75 -5.20 -0.95 -5.84
N ALA A 76 -5.67 -2.14 -5.42
CA ALA A 76 -5.00 -3.39 -5.75
C ALA A 76 -4.81 -3.51 -7.28
N GLY A 77 -3.57 -3.68 -7.72
CA GLY A 77 -3.20 -3.73 -9.15
C GLY A 77 -2.86 -2.38 -9.80
N PHE A 78 -3.03 -1.26 -9.08
CA PHE A 78 -2.78 0.10 -9.60
C PHE A 78 -1.64 0.85 -8.91
N PHE A 79 -0.83 0.15 -8.11
CA PHE A 79 0.36 0.72 -7.48
C PHE A 79 1.55 0.71 -8.43
N ALA A 80 2.41 1.73 -8.36
CA ALA A 80 3.73 1.65 -8.95
C ALA A 80 4.50 0.44 -8.39
N PRO A 81 5.34 -0.25 -9.19
CA PRO A 81 6.03 -1.46 -8.77
C PRO A 81 6.84 -1.32 -7.46
N HIS A 82 7.44 -0.15 -7.19
CA HIS A 82 8.19 0.05 -5.95
C HIS A 82 7.27 0.17 -4.72
N VAL A 83 6.11 0.79 -4.86
CA VAL A 83 5.11 0.88 -3.78
C VAL A 83 4.51 -0.50 -3.50
N GLN A 84 4.16 -1.24 -4.56
CA GLN A 84 3.64 -2.61 -4.42
C GLN A 84 4.63 -3.51 -3.68
N ARG A 85 5.93 -3.46 -4.02
CA ARG A 85 6.97 -4.20 -3.29
C ARG A 85 7.04 -3.84 -1.81
N LYS A 86 6.92 -2.55 -1.46
CA LYS A 86 6.89 -2.12 -0.05
C LYS A 86 5.66 -2.66 0.68
N ILE A 87 4.49 -2.65 0.04
CA ILE A 87 3.25 -3.24 0.59
C ILE A 87 3.43 -4.74 0.85
N ASP A 88 4.03 -5.46 -0.09
CA ASP A 88 4.22 -6.91 0.01
C ASP A 88 5.17 -7.28 1.15
N VAL A 89 6.29 -6.56 1.28
CA VAL A 89 7.24 -6.71 2.40
C VAL A 89 6.53 -6.43 3.73
N MET A 90 5.85 -5.28 3.86
CA MET A 90 5.12 -4.91 5.07
C MET A 90 4.09 -5.99 5.48
N LYS A 91 3.36 -6.54 4.51
CA LYS A 91 2.39 -7.62 4.75
C LYS A 91 3.06 -8.93 5.13
N ALA A 92 4.22 -9.26 4.56
CA ALA A 92 4.97 -10.47 4.91
C ALA A 92 5.51 -10.37 6.34
N GLU A 93 6.08 -9.23 6.72
CA GLU A 93 6.58 -8.94 8.07
C GLU A 93 5.44 -9.01 9.10
N ARG A 94 4.28 -8.39 8.80
CA ARG A 94 3.10 -8.47 9.66
C ARG A 94 2.65 -9.91 9.88
N ARG A 95 2.55 -10.70 8.81
CA ARG A 95 2.17 -12.12 8.90
C ARG A 95 3.17 -12.95 9.70
N ALA A 96 4.47 -12.70 9.53
CA ALA A 96 5.52 -13.37 10.29
C ALA A 96 5.41 -13.05 11.79
N PHE A 97 5.20 -11.78 12.13
CA PHE A 97 4.99 -11.33 13.50
C PHE A 97 3.74 -11.97 14.14
N GLU A 98 2.60 -11.93 13.44
CA GLU A 98 1.35 -12.54 13.90
C GLU A 98 1.49 -14.05 14.15
N ARG A 99 2.24 -14.74 13.27
CA ARG A 99 2.54 -16.17 13.43
C ARG A 99 3.43 -16.43 14.65
N ALA A 100 4.49 -15.64 14.84
CA ALA A 100 5.37 -15.76 15.99
C ALA A 100 4.60 -15.55 17.31
N MET A 101 3.76 -14.52 17.37
CA MET A 101 2.91 -14.23 18.52
C MET A 101 1.88 -15.33 18.81
N ARG A 102 1.33 -15.97 17.78
CA ARG A 102 0.43 -17.11 17.95
C ARG A 102 1.16 -18.32 18.53
N ASN A 103 2.34 -18.65 18.00
CA ASN A 103 3.15 -19.77 18.47
C ASN A 103 3.62 -19.60 19.92
N ALA A 104 3.98 -18.36 20.31
CA ALA A 104 4.37 -18.03 21.68
C ALA A 104 3.21 -18.20 22.66
N LYS A 105 1.97 -17.87 22.25
CA LYS A 105 0.76 -18.04 23.07
C LYS A 105 0.32 -19.50 23.20
N THR A 106 0.61 -20.37 22.23
CA THR A 106 0.21 -21.79 22.25
C THR A 106 1.18 -22.71 22.99
N GLY A 107 2.29 -22.21 23.56
CA GLY A 107 3.16 -23.00 24.42
C GLY A 107 3.66 -24.29 23.77
N ALA A 108 4.26 -24.22 22.58
CA ALA A 108 4.99 -25.37 22.05
C ALA A 108 6.23 -25.61 22.92
N HIS A 109 6.07 -26.40 23.98
CA HIS A 109 7.19 -27.00 24.71
C HIS A 109 8.02 -27.80 23.72
N ALA A 110 9.16 -27.27 23.29
CA ALA A 110 10.19 -28.07 22.65
C ALA A 110 10.59 -29.16 23.66
N LYS A 111 10.17 -30.41 23.42
CA LYS A 111 10.73 -31.55 24.14
C LYS A 111 12.24 -31.54 23.90
N PRO A 112 13.08 -31.65 24.94
CA PRO A 112 14.51 -31.76 24.74
C PRO A 112 14.76 -33.01 23.91
N VAL A 113 15.47 -32.84 22.81
CA VAL A 113 16.02 -33.97 22.06
C VAL A 113 17.05 -34.60 23.00
N ALA A 114 16.75 -35.79 23.51
CA ALA A 114 17.67 -36.52 24.36
C ALA A 114 18.97 -36.75 23.57
N ALA A 115 20.05 -36.09 23.99
CA ALA A 115 21.38 -36.34 23.49
C ALA A 115 21.71 -37.81 23.78
N THR A 116 21.72 -38.62 22.74
CA THR A 116 22.18 -40.01 22.83
C THR A 116 23.70 -39.95 22.93
N LEU A 117 24.20 -40.09 24.17
CA LEU A 117 25.60 -40.39 24.46
C LEU A 117 25.95 -41.72 23.78
N TYR A 118 26.77 -41.66 22.73
CA TYR A 118 27.52 -42.83 22.29
C TYR A 118 28.80 -42.93 23.12
N LYS A 119 28.97 -44.16 23.64
CA LYS A 119 30.01 -44.72 24.49
C LYS A 119 31.43 -44.22 24.26
#